data_AF-A0A5N8WA84-F1
#
_entry.id   AF-A0A5N8WA84-F1
#
_cell.length_a   1.000
_cell.length_b   1.000
_cell.length_c   1.000
_cell.angle_alpha   90.00
_cell.angle_beta   90.00
_cell.angle_gamma   90.00
#
_symmetry.space_group_name_H-M   'P 1'
#
loop_
_entity.id
_entity.type
_entity.pdbx_description
1 polymer ?
#
loop_
_entity_poly.entity_id
_entity_poly.type
_entity_poly.pdbx_seq_one_letter_code
_entity_poly.pdbx_strand_id
1 'polypeptide(L)'
;MALADEEPMTSQEHRRRRMRRTTLAAGAALTVVVTGAGAAPGAGAAPAEAAGKPKLKLIAASNSVTLDRWEGEPGVYLDLGTYVTVDKAPLEFKVTRKSYKDPVVAKQILRSGTTTKTKTLPAGMVKDFSGLPGFIDVSVTNAAGEVVAKSKGAFCPNNASGRIRPDAPATSHYPQSCPTNPFTLGSVWGVEKGWASNSSTVDYDKPVDLPAGEYTAKVTVAKKYRDYFGIPDDRPTIKLTVREIKDDEGEGLAGSRSSAHHSAQHSGGHGASAAQSAESARSGHAGHHYGPRGADAPTPPAFSHALEDRGQAHHLGDGRGHTDGSRIAPALKANAKRPTGRASVPADAPKPDLRSLPAWDIAITDGEDGDAPGKDYLAFSANVWNAGPAPLVVDGFRSPGKDLMDAYQYFYDANGKQIGYTPTGTMEWDPREGHEHWHFTDFASYRLLSEDQTKEVRSGKEAFCLANTDAIDYTVKNANWAPYNTDLSTACGEQNSISVREVLDVGSGDTYTQYRPGQSFDITDLPNGTYHIQVIANPEKRLKETNLKNNVALRKVILGGEPGARTVKVPPHDLINAP
;
A
#
# COMPACT_ATOMS: atom_id res chain seq x y z
N MET A 1 14.87 25.01 -67.82
CA MET A 1 14.23 25.07 -69.15
C MET A 1 12.72 25.15 -68.96
N ALA A 2 12.00 25.51 -70.03
CA ALA A 2 10.55 25.41 -70.26
C ALA A 2 9.87 24.13 -69.70
N LEU A 3 8.54 24.06 -69.45
CA LEU A 3 7.40 25.00 -69.56
C LEU A 3 6.15 24.40 -68.84
N ALA A 4 5.09 25.21 -68.59
CA ALA A 4 3.64 24.84 -68.59
C ALA A 4 3.09 23.85 -67.50
N ASP A 5 1.81 23.83 -67.09
CA ASP A 5 0.66 24.76 -67.30
C ASP A 5 -0.48 24.59 -66.24
N GLU A 6 -1.52 25.46 -66.31
CA GLU A 6 -2.95 25.34 -65.86
C GLU A 6 -3.39 25.06 -64.38
N GLU A 7 -3.85 26.13 -63.68
CA GLU A 7 -5.26 26.50 -63.31
C GLU A 7 -6.36 25.45 -62.85
N PRO A 8 -7.51 25.84 -62.21
CA PRO A 8 -7.69 26.53 -60.91
C PRO A 8 -8.98 26.07 -60.11
N MET A 9 -9.68 26.99 -59.40
CA MET A 9 -11.04 26.94 -58.78
C MET A 9 -11.23 26.24 -57.39
N THR A 10 -11.41 26.96 -56.26
CA THR A 10 -12.62 27.64 -55.66
C THR A 10 -13.69 26.68 -55.08
N SER A 11 -14.35 26.88 -53.93
CA SER A 11 -14.78 28.07 -53.15
C SER A 11 -14.96 27.65 -51.64
N GLN A 12 -15.52 28.34 -50.63
CA GLN A 12 -16.22 29.63 -50.34
C GLN A 12 -16.06 29.84 -48.78
N GLU A 13 -16.03 31.00 -48.09
CA GLU A 13 -16.67 32.34 -48.18
C GLU A 13 -18.16 32.40 -47.71
N HIS A 14 -18.63 33.31 -46.79
CA HIS A 14 -17.98 34.37 -46.01
C HIS A 14 -18.83 34.99 -44.84
N ARG A 15 -18.16 35.55 -43.81
CA ARG A 15 -18.46 36.77 -42.98
C ARG A 15 -19.85 37.18 -42.37
N ARG A 16 -19.83 37.33 -41.02
CA ARG A 16 -20.08 38.56 -40.17
C ARG A 16 -21.46 39.31 -40.09
N ARG A 17 -22.04 39.24 -38.86
CA ARG A 17 -22.22 40.37 -37.86
C ARG A 17 -23.47 41.33 -37.91
N ARG A 18 -24.15 41.40 -36.73
CA ARG A 18 -24.69 42.59 -35.98
C ARG A 18 -26.23 42.81 -35.84
N MET A 19 -26.68 42.80 -34.57
CA MET A 19 -27.77 43.60 -33.93
C MET A 19 -29.21 43.64 -34.51
N ARG A 20 -30.18 43.24 -33.66
CA ARG A 20 -31.10 44.17 -32.95
C ARG A 20 -31.81 43.48 -31.77
N ARG A 21 -32.43 44.27 -30.88
CA ARG A 21 -33.29 43.80 -29.77
C ARG A 21 -34.77 43.86 -30.19
N THR A 22 -35.56 42.86 -29.81
CA THR A 22 -37.00 43.01 -29.49
C THR A 22 -37.35 42.02 -28.38
N THR A 23 -38.16 42.45 -27.42
CA THR A 23 -38.68 41.64 -26.32
C THR A 23 -40.06 41.09 -26.67
N LEU A 24 -40.30 39.81 -26.42
CA LEU A 24 -41.65 39.26 -26.22
C LEU A 24 -41.58 38.24 -25.09
N ALA A 25 -42.48 38.38 -24.11
CA ALA A 25 -42.57 37.49 -22.96
C ALA A 25 -43.70 36.47 -23.18
N ALA A 26 -43.45 35.22 -22.80
CA ALA A 26 -44.46 34.17 -22.70
C ALA A 26 -44.33 33.52 -21.31
N GLY A 27 -45.18 33.92 -20.38
CA GLY A 27 -45.18 33.37 -19.02
C GLY A 27 -45.95 32.06 -18.96
N ALA A 28 -45.27 30.96 -18.67
CA ALA A 28 -45.91 29.69 -18.35
C ALA A 28 -46.24 29.65 -16.85
N ALA A 29 -47.48 29.98 -16.49
CA ALA A 29 -47.96 29.86 -15.11
C ALA A 29 -48.27 28.39 -14.78
N LEU A 30 -47.49 27.76 -13.90
CA LEU A 30 -47.88 26.48 -13.31
C LEU A 30 -48.98 26.69 -12.27
N THR A 31 -50.19 26.20 -12.58
CA THR A 31 -51.28 26.08 -11.61
C THR A 31 -50.97 24.98 -10.60
N VAL A 32 -50.72 25.38 -9.34
CA VAL A 32 -50.60 24.43 -8.23
C VAL A 32 -51.98 23.91 -7.86
N VAL A 33 -52.31 22.69 -8.31
CA VAL A 33 -53.51 21.98 -7.84
C VAL A 33 -53.21 21.37 -6.48
N VAL A 34 -53.75 21.98 -5.42
CA VAL A 34 -53.65 21.43 -4.05
C VAL A 34 -54.67 20.31 -3.88
N THR A 35 -54.29 19.08 -4.22
CA THR A 35 -55.05 17.88 -3.84
C THR A 35 -54.86 17.60 -2.35
N GLY A 36 -55.79 18.10 -1.53
CA GLY A 36 -55.83 17.86 -0.09
C GLY A 36 -56.15 16.40 0.26
N ALA A 37 -55.15 15.51 0.21
CA ALA A 37 -55.26 14.17 0.77
C ALA A 37 -55.25 14.26 2.30
N GLY A 38 -56.38 13.92 2.93
CA GLY A 38 -56.51 13.96 4.39
C GLY A 38 -55.56 12.98 5.09
N ALA A 39 -54.80 13.47 6.06
CA ALA A 39 -53.88 12.63 6.83
C ALA A 39 -54.67 11.72 7.79
N ALA A 40 -54.58 10.40 7.59
CA ALA A 40 -55.02 9.42 8.58
C ALA A 40 -54.05 9.43 9.78
N PRO A 41 -54.51 9.65 11.02
CA PRO A 41 -53.65 9.68 12.20
C PRO A 41 -53.27 8.26 12.63
N GLY A 42 -52.34 7.63 11.91
CA GLY A 42 -52.01 6.21 12.12
C GLY A 42 -50.73 5.68 11.47
N ALA A 43 -49.92 6.51 10.80
CA ALA A 43 -48.62 6.11 10.27
C ALA A 43 -47.51 6.88 11.00
N GLY A 44 -46.87 6.22 11.98
CA GLY A 44 -45.70 6.79 12.65
C GLY A 44 -44.58 7.00 11.62
N ALA A 45 -44.14 8.25 11.44
CA ALA A 45 -43.02 8.54 10.57
C ALA A 45 -41.78 7.76 11.04
N ALA A 46 -41.24 6.89 10.18
CA ALA A 46 -40.00 6.18 10.48
C ALA A 46 -38.93 7.21 10.86
N PRO A 47 -38.23 7.05 12.00
CA PRO A 47 -37.34 8.08 12.52
C PRO A 47 -36.29 8.41 11.47
N ALA A 48 -36.21 9.70 11.11
CA ALA A 48 -35.43 10.17 9.96
C ALA A 48 -34.00 9.61 10.03
N GLU A 49 -33.65 8.79 9.04
CA GLU A 49 -32.43 7.97 9.04
C GLU A 49 -31.20 8.89 9.22
N ALA A 50 -30.53 8.74 10.37
CA ALA A 50 -29.66 9.78 10.91
C ALA A 50 -28.56 10.20 9.92
N ALA A 51 -28.70 11.41 9.37
CA ALA A 51 -27.83 11.92 8.33
C ALA A 51 -26.34 11.86 8.77
N GLY A 52 -25.51 11.27 7.92
CA GLY A 52 -24.10 11.01 8.19
C GLY A 52 -23.77 9.73 8.97
N LYS A 53 -24.76 8.87 9.27
CA LYS A 53 -24.48 7.49 9.71
C LYS A 53 -24.32 6.56 8.50
N PRO A 54 -23.22 5.78 8.38
CA PRO A 54 -23.12 4.74 7.37
C PRO A 54 -24.09 3.59 7.66
N LYS A 55 -24.70 3.05 6.61
CA LYS A 55 -25.41 1.78 6.62
C LYS A 55 -24.45 0.69 6.16
N LEU A 56 -24.19 -0.28 7.02
CA LEU A 56 -23.23 -1.36 6.80
C LEU A 56 -23.95 -2.71 6.65
N LYS A 57 -23.51 -3.54 5.70
CA LYS A 57 -24.02 -4.92 5.52
C LYS A 57 -22.93 -5.87 5.02
N LEU A 58 -22.84 -7.06 5.62
CA LEU A 58 -22.01 -8.16 5.12
C LEU A 58 -22.69 -8.82 3.91
N ILE A 59 -21.92 -9.09 2.86
CA ILE A 59 -22.32 -9.90 1.70
C ILE A 59 -21.24 -10.93 1.37
N ALA A 60 -21.60 -11.94 0.58
CA ALA A 60 -20.65 -12.71 -0.21
C ALA A 60 -20.77 -12.27 -1.68
N ALA A 61 -19.64 -12.19 -2.39
CA ALA A 61 -19.59 -11.88 -3.82
C ALA A 61 -19.86 -13.11 -4.70
N SER A 62 -19.69 -14.31 -4.14
CA SER A 62 -20.02 -15.60 -4.74
C SER A 62 -20.70 -16.52 -3.70
N ASN A 63 -21.40 -17.55 -4.16
CA ASN A 63 -21.95 -18.61 -3.31
C ASN A 63 -20.97 -19.81 -3.16
N SER A 64 -19.85 -19.78 -3.86
CA SER A 64 -18.76 -20.76 -3.82
C SER A 64 -17.41 -20.09 -4.03
N VAL A 65 -16.37 -20.62 -3.39
CA VAL A 65 -14.96 -20.28 -3.66
C VAL A 65 -14.12 -21.54 -3.73
N THR A 66 -13.11 -21.51 -4.60
CA THR A 66 -11.99 -22.45 -4.56
C THR A 66 -10.87 -21.87 -3.69
N LEU A 67 -10.23 -22.68 -2.83
CA LEU A 67 -8.98 -22.34 -2.14
C LEU A 67 -7.91 -23.38 -2.47
N ASP A 68 -6.68 -22.93 -2.68
CA ASP A 68 -5.55 -23.80 -2.99
C ASP A 68 -4.67 -24.03 -1.75
N ARG A 69 -4.42 -25.30 -1.45
CA ARG A 69 -3.42 -25.76 -0.50
C ARG A 69 -2.18 -26.19 -1.28
N TRP A 70 -1.07 -25.52 -1.05
CA TRP A 70 0.20 -25.84 -1.69
C TRP A 70 0.94 -26.93 -0.89
N GLU A 71 1.67 -27.81 -1.58
CA GLU A 71 2.55 -28.77 -0.92
C GLU A 71 3.63 -28.02 -0.11
N GLY A 72 3.95 -28.52 1.10
CA GLY A 72 4.84 -27.83 2.04
C GLY A 72 4.24 -26.68 2.86
N GLU A 73 3.18 -26.01 2.39
CA GLU A 73 2.52 -24.92 3.14
C GLU A 73 1.66 -25.44 4.33
N PRO A 74 1.46 -24.65 5.41
CA PRO A 74 0.85 -25.15 6.64
C PRO A 74 -0.68 -25.31 6.59
N GLY A 75 -1.35 -24.87 5.52
CA GLY A 75 -2.81 -24.92 5.38
C GLY A 75 -3.33 -23.99 4.29
N VAL A 76 -4.58 -23.53 4.42
CA VAL A 76 -5.22 -22.57 3.48
C VAL A 76 -5.62 -21.26 4.14
N TYR A 77 -5.58 -20.18 3.37
CA TYR A 77 -5.99 -18.84 3.80
C TYR A 77 -7.46 -18.58 3.42
N LEU A 78 -8.30 -18.24 4.41
CA LEU A 78 -9.76 -18.12 4.21
C LEU A 78 -10.19 -16.75 3.63
N ASP A 79 -9.78 -16.41 2.40
CA ASP A 79 -10.56 -15.44 1.62
C ASP A 79 -11.80 -16.11 1.02
N LEU A 80 -12.95 -15.80 1.62
CA LEU A 80 -14.25 -16.35 1.22
C LEU A 80 -15.00 -15.41 0.27
N GLY A 81 -14.34 -14.38 -0.29
CA GLY A 81 -14.97 -13.41 -1.17
C GLY A 81 -16.11 -12.66 -0.50
N THR A 82 -15.95 -12.34 0.79
CA THR A 82 -16.97 -11.66 1.60
C THR A 82 -16.62 -10.20 1.81
N TYR A 83 -17.62 -9.31 1.78
CA TYR A 83 -17.39 -7.86 1.77
C TYR A 83 -18.29 -7.13 2.76
N VAL A 84 -17.77 -6.09 3.40
CA VAL A 84 -18.57 -5.09 4.13
C VAL A 84 -18.95 -3.98 3.15
N THR A 85 -20.22 -3.97 2.74
CA THR A 85 -20.81 -2.90 1.94
C THR A 85 -21.11 -1.66 2.79
N VAL A 86 -21.00 -0.46 2.18
CA VAL A 86 -21.23 0.83 2.85
C VAL A 86 -22.15 1.72 2.01
N ASP A 87 -23.21 2.26 2.61
CA ASP A 87 -24.17 3.17 1.97
C ASP A 87 -24.63 4.28 2.94
N LYS A 88 -25.45 5.22 2.44
CA LYS A 88 -25.98 6.44 3.08
C LYS A 88 -24.92 7.51 3.34
N ALA A 89 -23.83 7.15 4.00
CA ALA A 89 -22.64 7.95 4.27
C ALA A 89 -21.39 7.05 4.23
N PRO A 90 -20.17 7.59 4.07
CA PRO A 90 -18.96 6.78 4.16
C PRO A 90 -18.75 6.24 5.58
N LEU A 91 -17.99 5.15 5.68
CA LEU A 91 -17.44 4.65 6.93
C LEU A 91 -16.07 5.30 7.13
N GLU A 92 -15.82 5.92 8.27
CA GLU A 92 -14.55 6.61 8.53
C GLU A 92 -14.12 6.54 9.99
N PHE A 93 -12.82 6.37 10.23
CA PHE A 93 -12.17 6.44 11.54
C PHE A 93 -10.86 7.22 11.43
N LYS A 94 -10.63 8.19 12.33
CA LYS A 94 -9.27 8.66 12.64
C LYS A 94 -8.71 7.78 13.76
N VAL A 95 -7.60 7.11 13.51
CA VAL A 95 -6.95 6.18 14.45
C VAL A 95 -5.60 6.75 14.83
N THR A 96 -5.30 6.82 16.12
CA THR A 96 -4.09 7.50 16.64
C THR A 96 -3.63 6.91 17.97
N ARG A 97 -2.33 6.95 18.24
CA ARG A 97 -1.76 7.01 19.60
C ARG A 97 -1.01 8.33 19.79
N LYS A 98 -0.86 8.82 21.03
CA LYS A 98 -0.14 10.09 21.28
C LYS A 98 1.37 9.89 21.37
N SER A 99 1.79 8.71 21.81
CA SER A 99 3.16 8.27 21.99
C SER A 99 3.19 6.73 22.00
N TYR A 100 4.37 6.12 22.04
CA TYR A 100 4.51 4.66 22.20
C TYR A 100 4.12 4.15 23.60
N LYS A 101 3.87 5.06 24.56
CA LYS A 101 3.32 4.79 25.91
C LYS A 101 1.79 4.86 25.97
N ASP A 102 1.14 5.39 24.93
CA ASP A 102 -0.32 5.49 24.84
C ASP A 102 -0.90 4.35 24.00
N PRO A 103 -2.04 3.75 24.40
CA PRO A 103 -2.73 2.77 23.57
C PRO A 103 -3.30 3.41 22.30
N VAL A 104 -3.48 2.60 21.25
CA VAL A 104 -4.12 3.04 20.00
C VAL A 104 -5.62 3.26 20.22
N VAL A 105 -6.13 4.41 19.77
CA VAL A 105 -7.53 4.81 19.90
C VAL A 105 -8.09 5.20 18.54
N ALA A 106 -9.18 4.52 18.13
CA ALA A 106 -9.98 4.93 16.99
C ALA A 106 -11.15 5.84 17.39
N LYS A 107 -11.41 6.84 16.54
CA LYS A 107 -12.55 7.75 16.62
C LYS A 107 -13.30 7.69 15.30
N GLN A 108 -14.51 7.11 15.32
CA GLN A 108 -15.39 7.11 14.16
C GLN A 108 -15.79 8.55 13.82
N ILE A 109 -15.67 8.90 12.54
CA ILE A 109 -16.05 10.20 11.99
C ILE A 109 -17.39 10.02 11.25
N LEU A 110 -18.36 10.87 11.57
CA LEU A 110 -19.70 10.85 11.00
C LEU A 110 -19.94 12.17 10.27
N ARG A 111 -19.93 12.13 8.93
CA ARG A 111 -19.99 13.31 8.05
C ARG A 111 -21.40 13.50 7.49
N SER A 112 -22.01 14.64 7.77
CA SER A 112 -23.35 15.02 7.32
C SER A 112 -23.31 16.39 6.65
N GLY A 113 -23.06 16.41 5.35
CA GLY A 113 -22.74 17.64 4.62
C GLY A 113 -21.46 18.27 5.18
N THR A 114 -21.52 19.55 5.54
CA THR A 114 -20.42 20.26 6.21
C THR A 114 -20.25 19.92 7.69
N THR A 115 -21.23 19.27 8.32
CA THR A 115 -21.18 18.94 9.75
C THR A 115 -20.44 17.62 9.98
N THR A 116 -19.48 17.62 10.90
CA THR A 116 -18.76 16.42 11.35
C THR A 116 -19.04 16.15 12.82
N LYS A 117 -19.37 14.91 13.17
CA LYS A 117 -19.48 14.41 14.55
C LYS A 117 -18.49 13.27 14.76
N THR A 118 -17.96 13.14 15.97
CA THR A 118 -16.88 12.19 16.29
C THR A 118 -17.26 11.32 17.48
N LYS A 119 -17.08 10.00 17.37
CA LYS A 119 -17.39 9.02 18.42
C LYS A 119 -16.19 8.08 18.65
N THR A 120 -15.56 8.16 19.82
CA THR A 120 -14.50 7.22 20.22
C THR A 120 -15.06 5.80 20.31
N LEU A 121 -14.31 4.80 19.82
CA LEU A 121 -14.70 3.40 19.93
C LEU A 121 -14.48 2.89 21.37
N PRO A 122 -15.32 1.96 21.87
CA PRO A 122 -15.09 1.25 23.13
C PRO A 122 -13.74 0.53 23.17
N ALA A 123 -13.19 0.38 24.38
CA ALA A 123 -12.01 -0.45 24.61
C ALA A 123 -12.23 -1.89 24.11
N GLY A 124 -11.20 -2.52 23.56
CA GLY A 124 -11.30 -3.87 22.96
C GLY A 124 -11.97 -3.94 21.58
N MET A 125 -12.30 -2.80 20.97
CA MET A 125 -12.66 -2.71 19.54
C MET A 125 -11.49 -2.32 18.62
N VAL A 126 -10.35 -1.92 19.20
CA VAL A 126 -9.06 -1.66 18.51
C VAL A 126 -7.94 -2.12 19.44
N LYS A 127 -6.83 -2.61 18.85
CA LYS A 127 -5.61 -3.06 19.53
C LYS A 127 -4.39 -2.28 19.01
N ASP A 128 -4.28 -2.21 17.70
CA ASP A 128 -3.16 -1.66 16.93
C ASP A 128 -3.70 -1.04 15.62
N PHE A 129 -2.84 -0.83 14.62
CA PHE A 129 -3.20 -0.17 13.36
C PHE A 129 -3.72 -1.11 12.26
N SER A 130 -3.77 -2.43 12.47
CA SER A 130 -4.19 -3.42 11.47
C SER A 130 -5.69 -3.43 11.16
N GLY A 131 -6.53 -2.90 12.06
CA GLY A 131 -7.98 -2.80 11.87
C GLY A 131 -8.79 -3.11 13.13
N LEU A 132 -9.99 -3.67 12.93
CA LEU A 132 -10.93 -4.05 13.97
C LEU A 132 -10.76 -5.54 14.32
N PRO A 133 -10.13 -5.92 15.46
CA PRO A 133 -9.81 -7.31 15.77
C PRO A 133 -11.06 -8.15 16.15
N GLY A 134 -11.12 -9.36 15.59
CA GLY A 134 -12.24 -10.29 15.78
C GLY A 134 -13.55 -9.72 15.26
N PHE A 135 -13.55 -9.20 14.03
CA PHE A 135 -14.70 -8.60 13.37
C PHE A 135 -15.51 -9.62 12.58
N ILE A 136 -14.84 -10.54 11.89
CA ILE A 136 -15.47 -11.69 11.25
C ILE A 136 -15.27 -12.93 12.14
N ASP A 137 -16.35 -13.65 12.42
CA ASP A 137 -16.34 -15.03 12.91
C ASP A 137 -16.63 -15.96 11.72
N VAL A 138 -15.80 -16.99 11.49
CA VAL A 138 -16.03 -18.04 10.49
C VAL A 138 -16.17 -19.40 11.17
N SER A 139 -17.08 -20.23 10.67
CA SER A 139 -17.12 -21.67 10.95
C SER A 139 -17.19 -22.47 9.65
N VAL A 140 -16.30 -23.43 9.46
CA VAL A 140 -16.25 -24.33 8.31
C VAL A 140 -16.79 -25.71 8.73
N THR A 141 -17.76 -26.24 7.99
CA THR A 141 -18.30 -27.59 8.20
C THR A 141 -17.95 -28.53 7.06
N ASN A 142 -17.67 -29.80 7.37
CA ASN A 142 -17.51 -30.87 6.37
C ASN A 142 -18.88 -31.35 5.82
N ALA A 143 -18.85 -32.29 4.87
CA ALA A 143 -20.05 -32.89 4.30
C ALA A 143 -20.93 -33.68 5.30
N ALA A 144 -20.39 -34.09 6.46
CA ALA A 144 -21.15 -34.70 7.55
C ALA A 144 -21.86 -33.66 8.46
N GLY A 145 -21.62 -32.37 8.23
CA GLY A 145 -22.17 -31.26 9.03
C GLY A 145 -21.36 -30.93 10.30
N GLU A 146 -20.21 -31.57 10.50
CA GLU A 146 -19.34 -31.36 11.65
C GLU A 146 -18.49 -30.10 11.43
N VAL A 147 -18.34 -29.27 12.47
CA VAL A 147 -17.54 -28.03 12.38
C VAL A 147 -16.05 -28.36 12.53
N VAL A 148 -15.38 -28.58 11.40
CA VAL A 148 -13.96 -28.93 11.34
C VAL A 148 -13.02 -27.77 11.66
N ALA A 149 -13.39 -26.52 11.34
CA ALA A 149 -12.59 -25.35 11.65
C ALA A 149 -13.41 -24.13 12.07
N LYS A 150 -12.79 -23.25 12.86
CA LYS A 150 -13.32 -21.94 13.25
C LYS A 150 -12.18 -20.92 13.25
N SER A 151 -12.37 -19.76 12.63
CA SER A 151 -11.40 -18.67 12.64
C SER A 151 -12.05 -17.35 13.03
N LYS A 152 -11.22 -16.35 13.37
CA LYS A 152 -11.66 -14.98 13.68
C LYS A 152 -10.76 -13.97 12.98
N GLY A 153 -11.26 -13.36 11.92
CA GLY A 153 -10.54 -12.33 11.17
C GLY A 153 -10.57 -10.97 11.88
N ALA A 154 -9.54 -10.15 11.64
CA ALA A 154 -9.71 -8.71 11.76
C ALA A 154 -10.56 -8.20 10.58
N PHE A 155 -10.99 -6.94 10.65
CA PHE A 155 -11.47 -6.22 9.47
C PHE A 155 -10.72 -4.90 9.37
N CYS A 156 -9.90 -4.77 8.34
CA CYS A 156 -9.31 -3.52 7.91
C CYS A 156 -10.31 -2.80 6.98
N PRO A 157 -10.83 -1.60 7.33
CA PRO A 157 -11.74 -0.87 6.43
C PRO A 157 -11.07 -0.42 5.13
N ASN A 158 -9.75 -0.25 5.12
CA ASN A 158 -8.97 0.11 3.93
C ASN A 158 -8.64 -1.10 3.03
N ASN A 159 -9.07 -2.32 3.37
CA ASN A 159 -8.76 -3.54 2.62
C ASN A 159 -9.38 -3.52 1.21
N ALA A 160 -8.81 -4.30 0.28
CA ALA A 160 -9.23 -4.50 -1.11
C ALA A 160 -10.69 -4.10 -1.38
N SER A 161 -10.89 -2.97 -2.07
CA SER A 161 -12.21 -2.31 -2.13
C SER A 161 -12.66 -1.96 -3.54
N GLY A 162 -13.97 -2.10 -3.75
CA GLY A 162 -14.62 -1.95 -5.05
C GLY A 162 -15.88 -1.10 -4.99
N ARG A 163 -16.11 -0.36 -6.09
CA ARG A 163 -17.27 0.49 -6.31
C ARG A 163 -18.50 -0.36 -6.66
N ILE A 164 -19.42 -0.55 -5.71
CA ILE A 164 -20.61 -1.41 -5.89
C ILE A 164 -21.83 -0.71 -6.51
N ARG A 165 -21.79 0.60 -6.78
CA ARG A 165 -22.89 1.32 -7.44
C ARG A 165 -22.47 2.25 -8.58
N PRO A 166 -23.27 2.36 -9.66
CA PRO A 166 -23.03 3.30 -10.77
C PRO A 166 -23.02 4.79 -10.41
N ASP A 167 -23.54 5.20 -9.25
CA ASP A 167 -23.62 6.59 -8.77
C ASP A 167 -22.61 6.95 -7.67
N ALA A 168 -21.84 5.97 -7.18
CA ALA A 168 -20.81 6.18 -6.15
C ALA A 168 -19.58 6.94 -6.70
N PRO A 169 -18.66 7.47 -5.87
CA PRO A 169 -17.38 8.00 -6.31
C PRO A 169 -16.63 7.02 -7.23
N ALA A 170 -15.92 7.54 -8.24
CA ALA A 170 -15.18 6.72 -9.21
C ALA A 170 -13.87 6.15 -8.65
N THR A 171 -13.34 6.77 -7.60
CA THR A 171 -12.15 6.41 -6.81
C THR A 171 -12.49 6.60 -5.33
N SER A 172 -11.74 5.94 -4.44
CA SER A 172 -11.76 6.21 -2.99
C SER A 172 -10.84 7.40 -2.67
N HIS A 173 -11.14 8.18 -1.62
CA HIS A 173 -10.14 9.07 -1.00
C HIS A 173 -9.44 8.45 0.22
N TYR A 174 -9.87 7.27 0.69
CA TYR A 174 -9.24 6.56 1.80
C TYR A 174 -8.03 5.74 1.33
N PRO A 175 -7.02 5.49 2.21
CA PRO A 175 -5.86 4.65 1.87
C PRO A 175 -6.25 3.21 1.50
N GLN A 176 -5.36 2.53 0.78
CA GLN A 176 -5.56 1.18 0.22
C GLN A 176 -5.15 0.02 1.14
N SER A 177 -4.63 0.31 2.34
CA SER A 177 -4.34 -0.70 3.36
C SER A 177 -4.40 -0.09 4.77
N CYS A 178 -4.47 -0.95 5.79
CA CYS A 178 -4.30 -0.56 7.19
C CYS A 178 -2.83 -0.77 7.59
N PRO A 179 -2.19 0.14 8.33
CA PRO A 179 -0.76 0.02 8.62
C PRO A 179 -0.44 -1.19 9.50
N THR A 180 0.52 -2.00 9.03
CA THR A 180 1.12 -3.12 9.76
C THR A 180 2.33 -2.69 10.60
N ASN A 181 2.97 -1.56 10.25
CA ASN A 181 4.18 -1.07 10.89
C ASN A 181 4.02 -0.89 12.42
N PRO A 182 4.90 -1.49 13.25
CA PRO A 182 4.75 -1.45 14.70
C PRO A 182 4.94 -0.04 15.29
N PHE A 183 5.52 0.90 14.53
CA PHE A 183 5.81 2.27 14.95
C PHE A 183 4.87 3.35 14.37
N THR A 184 3.84 3.00 13.57
CA THR A 184 2.77 3.92 13.12
C THR A 184 2.19 4.73 14.29
N LEU A 185 2.07 6.05 14.13
CA LEU A 185 1.48 6.98 15.11
C LEU A 185 0.01 7.30 14.78
N GLY A 186 -0.36 7.33 13.51
CA GLY A 186 -1.70 7.68 13.06
C GLY A 186 -2.10 7.09 11.70
N SER A 187 -3.38 6.79 11.56
CA SER A 187 -3.98 6.32 10.31
C SER A 187 -5.39 6.86 10.13
N VAL A 188 -5.86 6.89 8.89
CA VAL A 188 -7.27 7.06 8.57
C VAL A 188 -7.76 5.78 7.92
N TRP A 189 -8.79 5.19 8.50
CA TRP A 189 -9.47 4.02 7.94
C TRP A 189 -10.82 4.44 7.37
N GLY A 190 -11.20 3.97 6.19
CA GLY A 190 -12.55 4.21 5.69
C GLY A 190 -12.93 3.48 4.40
N VAL A 191 -14.23 3.50 4.11
CA VAL A 191 -14.83 2.98 2.88
C VAL A 191 -15.83 4.01 2.37
N GLU A 192 -15.78 4.28 1.07
CA GLU A 192 -16.68 5.21 0.41
C GLU A 192 -18.16 4.83 0.49
N LYS A 193 -19.02 5.84 0.35
CA LYS A 193 -20.45 5.62 0.16
C LYS A 193 -20.70 4.96 -1.20
N GLY A 194 -21.33 3.79 -1.20
CA GLY A 194 -21.62 3.01 -2.39
C GLY A 194 -20.45 2.12 -2.84
N TRP A 195 -19.51 1.85 -1.95
CA TRP A 195 -18.41 0.90 -2.12
C TRP A 195 -18.53 -0.27 -1.13
N ALA A 196 -17.68 -1.27 -1.29
CA ALA A 196 -17.49 -2.36 -0.34
C ALA A 196 -16.00 -2.70 -0.22
N SER A 197 -15.57 -3.13 0.97
CA SER A 197 -14.19 -3.57 1.26
C SER A 197 -14.20 -5.05 1.68
N ASN A 198 -13.19 -5.84 1.25
CA ASN A 198 -13.09 -7.25 1.59
C ASN A 198 -13.03 -7.42 3.12
N SER A 199 -13.94 -8.23 3.66
CA SER A 199 -14.12 -8.45 5.09
C SER A 199 -13.15 -9.47 5.69
N SER A 200 -12.50 -10.30 4.84
CA SER A 200 -11.37 -11.13 5.22
C SER A 200 -10.07 -10.32 5.13
N THR A 201 -9.41 -10.08 6.27
CA THR A 201 -7.97 -9.85 6.29
C THR A 201 -7.27 -11.21 6.20
N VAL A 202 -6.43 -11.43 5.18
CA VAL A 202 -5.57 -12.62 5.16
C VAL A 202 -4.54 -12.48 6.29
N ASP A 203 -4.50 -13.49 7.15
CA ASP A 203 -3.59 -13.58 8.29
C ASP A 203 -2.60 -14.71 7.99
N TYR A 204 -1.48 -14.36 7.33
CA TYR A 204 -0.50 -15.33 6.82
C TYR A 204 0.19 -16.12 7.95
N ASP A 205 0.25 -15.58 9.18
CA ASP A 205 0.73 -16.34 10.35
C ASP A 205 -0.24 -17.45 10.80
N LYS A 206 -1.49 -17.45 10.31
CA LYS A 206 -2.60 -18.29 10.80
C LYS A 206 -3.41 -18.92 9.64
N PRO A 207 -2.78 -19.72 8.75
CA PRO A 207 -3.51 -20.59 7.85
C PRO A 207 -4.41 -21.56 8.64
N VAL A 208 -5.46 -22.04 7.98
CA VAL A 208 -6.36 -23.05 8.54
C VAL A 208 -6.02 -24.40 7.92
N ASP A 209 -5.70 -25.38 8.74
CA ASP A 209 -5.44 -26.75 8.28
C ASP A 209 -6.75 -27.42 7.81
N LEU A 210 -7.03 -27.28 6.52
CA LEU A 210 -8.09 -28.00 5.81
C LEU A 210 -7.43 -28.91 4.75
N PRO A 211 -7.64 -30.23 4.81
CA PRO A 211 -7.32 -31.13 3.70
C PRO A 211 -8.08 -30.76 2.41
N ALA A 212 -7.65 -31.31 1.27
CA ALA A 212 -8.42 -31.20 0.04
C ALA A 212 -9.81 -31.84 0.17
N GLY A 213 -10.85 -31.18 -0.34
CA GLY A 213 -12.23 -31.65 -0.23
C GLY A 213 -13.30 -30.55 -0.27
N GLU A 214 -14.54 -30.98 -0.08
CA GLU A 214 -15.74 -30.13 -0.12
C GLU A 214 -16.23 -29.76 1.29
N TYR A 215 -16.37 -28.46 1.51
CA TYR A 215 -16.78 -27.86 2.77
C TYR A 215 -17.87 -26.81 2.59
N THR A 216 -18.42 -26.33 3.71
CA THR A 216 -19.32 -25.19 3.74
C THR A 216 -18.84 -24.20 4.80
N ALA A 217 -18.41 -23.03 4.35
CA ALA A 217 -18.01 -21.93 5.21
C ALA A 217 -19.22 -21.03 5.53
N LYS A 218 -19.42 -20.73 6.82
CA LYS A 218 -20.46 -19.81 7.30
C LYS A 218 -19.79 -18.63 7.98
N VAL A 219 -20.07 -17.44 7.48
CA VAL A 219 -19.41 -16.18 7.87
C VAL A 219 -20.40 -15.29 8.59
N THR A 220 -19.98 -14.57 9.64
CA THR A 220 -20.81 -13.52 10.27
C THR A 220 -19.96 -12.42 10.89
N VAL A 221 -20.49 -11.20 10.96
CA VAL A 221 -19.86 -10.13 11.75
C VAL A 221 -20.10 -10.40 13.24
N ALA A 222 -19.06 -10.35 14.05
CA ALA A 222 -19.12 -10.59 15.49
C ALA A 222 -20.10 -9.63 16.18
N LYS A 223 -20.91 -10.16 17.12
CA LYS A 223 -22.05 -9.44 17.74
C LYS A 223 -21.68 -8.04 18.26
N LYS A 224 -20.49 -7.88 18.88
CA LYS A 224 -20.00 -6.59 19.43
C LYS A 224 -19.98 -5.46 18.38
N TYR A 225 -19.68 -5.76 17.12
CA TYR A 225 -19.67 -4.77 16.03
C TYR A 225 -21.05 -4.61 15.38
N ARG A 226 -21.84 -5.69 15.31
CA ARG A 226 -23.24 -5.61 14.86
C ARG A 226 -24.06 -4.68 15.74
N ASP A 227 -23.98 -4.86 17.06
CA ASP A 227 -24.65 -4.00 18.05
C ASP A 227 -24.20 -2.54 17.95
N TYR A 228 -22.90 -2.30 17.78
CA TYR A 228 -22.32 -0.96 17.81
C TYR A 228 -22.56 -0.14 16.54
N PHE A 229 -22.42 -0.76 15.37
CA PHE A 229 -22.63 -0.09 14.08
C PHE A 229 -24.08 -0.21 13.58
N GLY A 230 -24.82 -1.23 13.98
CA GLY A 230 -26.14 -1.59 13.43
C GLY A 230 -26.05 -2.41 12.15
N ILE A 231 -25.08 -3.34 12.08
CA ILE A 231 -24.97 -4.31 10.98
C ILE A 231 -25.98 -5.45 11.24
N PRO A 232 -26.77 -5.88 10.26
CA PRO A 232 -27.67 -7.03 10.42
C PRO A 232 -26.92 -8.32 10.80
N ASP A 233 -27.60 -9.28 11.43
CA ASP A 233 -27.09 -10.64 11.66
C ASP A 233 -27.20 -11.51 10.40
N ASP A 234 -26.78 -10.95 9.26
CA ASP A 234 -26.63 -11.68 8.00
C ASP A 234 -25.51 -12.72 8.17
N ARG A 235 -25.77 -13.95 7.74
CA ARG A 235 -24.83 -15.07 7.84
C ARG A 235 -24.72 -15.80 6.50
N PRO A 236 -24.00 -15.25 5.50
CA PRO A 236 -23.80 -15.94 4.24
C PRO A 236 -23.15 -17.32 4.45
N THR A 237 -23.62 -18.26 3.64
CA THR A 237 -23.16 -19.64 3.58
C THR A 237 -22.55 -19.86 2.20
N ILE A 238 -21.30 -20.28 2.16
CA ILE A 238 -20.45 -20.31 0.97
C ILE A 238 -19.90 -21.73 0.85
N LYS A 239 -20.04 -22.34 -0.33
CA LYS A 239 -19.36 -23.62 -0.62
C LYS A 239 -17.87 -23.37 -0.72
N LEU A 240 -17.08 -24.24 -0.11
CA LEU A 240 -15.62 -24.13 -0.10
C LEU A 240 -15.04 -25.42 -0.66
N THR A 241 -14.46 -25.34 -1.85
CA THR A 241 -13.64 -26.42 -2.41
C THR A 241 -12.19 -26.14 -2.02
N VAL A 242 -11.53 -27.06 -1.33
CA VAL A 242 -10.08 -27.02 -1.13
C VAL A 242 -9.42 -27.96 -2.13
N ARG A 243 -8.50 -27.44 -2.95
CA ARG A 243 -7.63 -28.23 -3.83
C ARG A 243 -6.25 -28.41 -3.19
N GLU A 244 -5.54 -29.46 -3.59
CA GLU A 244 -4.13 -29.66 -3.30
C GLU A 244 -3.34 -29.39 -4.59
N ILE A 245 -2.37 -28.48 -4.54
CA ILE A 245 -1.52 -28.08 -5.66
C ILE A 245 -0.07 -28.48 -5.35
N LYS A 246 0.63 -28.98 -6.36
CA LYS A 246 2.03 -29.42 -6.28
C LYS A 246 2.89 -28.51 -7.15
N ASP A 247 4.13 -28.27 -6.72
CA ASP A 247 5.05 -27.31 -7.37
C ASP A 247 5.38 -27.65 -8.84
N ASP A 248 5.16 -28.89 -9.27
CA ASP A 248 5.33 -29.34 -10.66
C ASP A 248 4.25 -28.78 -11.64
N GLU A 249 3.05 -28.40 -11.16
CA GLU A 249 1.94 -27.93 -12.03
C GLU A 249 1.97 -26.41 -12.29
N GLY A 250 3.06 -25.94 -12.89
CA GLY A 250 3.18 -24.60 -13.47
C GLY A 250 2.32 -24.36 -14.73
N GLU A 251 1.03 -24.75 -14.73
CA GLU A 251 0.14 -24.61 -15.88
C GLU A 251 -0.45 -23.21 -16.03
N GLY A 252 0.10 -22.43 -16.96
CA GLY A 252 -0.55 -21.23 -17.48
C GLY A 252 -1.78 -21.57 -18.34
N LEU A 253 -2.97 -21.21 -17.85
CA LEU A 253 -4.23 -21.14 -18.62
C LEU A 253 -4.63 -22.42 -19.37
N ALA A 254 -5.00 -23.46 -18.63
CA ALA A 254 -5.65 -24.68 -19.17
C ALA A 254 -7.01 -24.37 -19.86
N GLY A 255 -6.96 -24.02 -21.15
CA GLY A 255 -8.12 -23.63 -21.95
C GLY A 255 -9.18 -24.73 -22.09
N SER A 256 -10.46 -24.33 -22.03
CA SER A 256 -11.62 -25.24 -22.08
C SER A 256 -11.58 -26.21 -23.26
N ARG A 257 -11.56 -27.53 -22.96
CA ARG A 257 -11.61 -28.59 -23.96
C ARG A 257 -13.03 -28.70 -24.56
N SER A 258 -13.24 -28.08 -25.72
CA SER A 258 -14.38 -28.37 -26.60
C SER A 258 -13.92 -29.10 -27.86
N SER A 259 -14.61 -30.19 -28.22
CA SER A 259 -14.17 -31.15 -29.24
C SER A 259 -14.67 -30.82 -30.65
N ALA A 260 -13.75 -30.60 -31.61
CA ALA A 260 -14.07 -30.54 -33.05
C ALA A 260 -12.90 -30.95 -33.97
N HIS A 261 -12.79 -32.25 -34.23
CA HIS A 261 -12.55 -32.91 -35.54
C HIS A 261 -11.74 -32.24 -36.70
N HIS A 262 -10.93 -33.10 -37.34
CA HIS A 262 -10.48 -33.12 -38.76
C HIS A 262 -9.17 -32.43 -39.24
N SER A 263 -8.10 -33.24 -39.26
CA SER A 263 -7.27 -33.60 -40.44
C SER A 263 -6.34 -32.61 -41.18
N ALA A 264 -5.03 -32.88 -41.05
CA ALA A 264 -4.11 -33.30 -42.13
C ALA A 264 -3.25 -32.27 -42.96
N GLN A 265 -1.93 -32.53 -42.90
CA GLN A 265 -0.91 -32.51 -43.99
C GLN A 265 -0.10 -31.24 -44.39
N HIS A 266 1.21 -31.37 -44.13
CA HIS A 266 2.40 -31.06 -44.97
C HIS A 266 2.85 -29.61 -45.36
N SER A 267 4.05 -29.28 -44.84
CA SER A 267 5.24 -28.74 -45.53
C SER A 267 5.28 -27.33 -46.17
N GLY A 268 6.39 -26.61 -45.97
CA GLY A 268 6.82 -25.49 -46.83
C GLY A 268 7.70 -24.44 -46.14
N GLY A 269 8.97 -24.30 -46.52
CA GLY A 269 9.98 -23.50 -45.81
C GLY A 269 10.10 -22.00 -46.16
N HIS A 270 10.92 -21.32 -45.34
CA HIS A 270 11.61 -20.02 -45.53
C HIS A 270 10.77 -18.73 -45.66
N GLY A 271 11.10 -17.70 -44.86
CA GLY A 271 10.59 -16.33 -45.08
C GLY A 271 10.87 -15.32 -43.94
N ALA A 272 11.92 -14.51 -44.11
CA ALA A 272 12.44 -13.48 -43.22
C ALA A 272 11.47 -12.59 -42.37
N SER A 273 11.98 -12.23 -41.19
CA SER A 273 11.85 -10.92 -40.49
C SER A 273 10.46 -10.32 -40.17
N ALA A 274 10.11 -10.37 -38.89
CA ALA A 274 9.44 -9.27 -38.18
C ALA A 274 10.06 -9.16 -36.76
N ALA A 275 10.38 -7.95 -36.31
CA ALA A 275 10.90 -7.72 -34.97
C ALA A 275 9.77 -7.27 -34.03
N GLN A 276 9.60 -7.94 -32.91
CA GLN A 276 8.78 -7.48 -31.78
C GLN A 276 9.43 -7.91 -30.47
N SER A 277 9.53 -6.97 -29.54
CA SER A 277 10.05 -7.14 -28.19
C SER A 277 9.07 -7.94 -27.34
N ALA A 278 9.48 -9.14 -26.92
CA ALA A 278 8.80 -9.92 -25.89
C ALA A 278 9.74 -10.03 -24.69
N GLU A 279 9.69 -9.03 -23.80
CA GLU A 279 10.46 -9.04 -22.56
C GLU A 279 9.91 -10.06 -21.56
N SER A 280 10.78 -10.50 -20.65
CA SER A 280 10.62 -11.75 -19.91
C SER A 280 9.67 -11.63 -18.73
N ALA A 281 8.37 -11.77 -18.98
CA ALA A 281 7.37 -12.13 -17.97
C ALA A 281 7.58 -13.58 -17.49
N ARG A 282 8.65 -13.81 -16.71
CA ARG A 282 8.87 -15.07 -15.98
C ARG A 282 8.34 -14.91 -14.56
N SER A 283 7.26 -15.63 -14.23
CA SER A 283 6.80 -15.74 -12.84
C SER A 283 7.81 -16.58 -12.05
N GLY A 284 8.65 -15.91 -11.26
CA GLY A 284 9.65 -16.55 -10.42
C GLY A 284 9.07 -16.91 -9.05
N HIS A 285 8.57 -18.14 -8.90
CA HIS A 285 8.30 -18.69 -7.57
C HIS A 285 9.64 -19.03 -6.89
N ALA A 286 10.08 -18.16 -5.99
CA ALA A 286 11.14 -18.43 -5.03
C ALA A 286 10.53 -18.50 -3.62
N GLY A 287 11.03 -19.41 -2.78
CA GLY A 287 10.48 -19.75 -1.46
C GLY A 287 10.70 -18.67 -0.39
N HIS A 288 10.11 -17.49 -0.58
CA HIS A 288 10.28 -16.33 0.28
C HIS A 288 9.18 -16.25 1.34
N HIS A 289 9.54 -16.42 2.61
CA HIS A 289 8.63 -16.39 3.76
C HIS A 289 7.63 -15.22 3.73
N TYR A 290 6.33 -15.54 3.68
CA TYR A 290 5.21 -14.59 3.77
C TYR A 290 4.99 -14.11 5.22
N GLY A 291 5.98 -13.39 5.76
CA GLY A 291 5.93 -12.67 7.03
C GLY A 291 5.99 -11.14 6.85
N PRO A 292 6.03 -10.35 7.93
CA PRO A 292 5.98 -8.89 7.91
C PRO A 292 7.30 -8.21 7.48
N ARG A 293 8.02 -8.79 6.50
CA ARG A 293 9.36 -8.38 6.06
C ARG A 293 9.29 -7.09 5.25
N GLY A 294 9.39 -5.95 5.94
CA GLY A 294 9.08 -4.60 5.46
C GLY A 294 9.97 -3.97 4.37
N ALA A 295 10.49 -4.74 3.42
CA ALA A 295 11.13 -4.24 2.20
C ALA A 295 11.05 -5.20 1.00
N ASP A 296 10.66 -6.47 1.21
CA ASP A 296 10.10 -7.25 0.10
C ASP A 296 8.74 -6.64 -0.29
N ALA A 297 8.37 -6.70 -1.57
CA ALA A 297 7.30 -5.86 -2.15
C ALA A 297 5.99 -5.88 -1.33
N PRO A 298 5.34 -4.71 -1.11
CA PRO A 298 4.21 -4.59 -0.19
C PRO A 298 3.12 -5.60 -0.57
N THR A 299 2.90 -6.58 0.34
CA THR A 299 2.29 -7.88 0.04
C THR A 299 1.14 -7.75 -0.95
N PRO A 300 1.28 -8.26 -2.19
CA PRO A 300 0.21 -8.20 -3.18
C PRO A 300 -1.04 -8.81 -2.56
N PRO A 301 -2.11 -8.03 -2.31
CA PRO A 301 -3.34 -8.60 -1.80
C PRO A 301 -3.85 -9.56 -2.85
N ALA A 302 -4.08 -10.81 -2.43
CA ALA A 302 -4.62 -11.83 -3.31
C ALA A 302 -5.88 -11.27 -4.01
N PHE A 303 -5.99 -11.51 -5.32
CA PHE A 303 -7.29 -11.42 -5.94
C PHE A 303 -8.21 -12.36 -5.18
N SER A 304 -9.42 -11.89 -4.87
CA SER A 304 -10.36 -12.80 -4.24
C SER A 304 -10.57 -13.97 -5.19
N HIS A 305 -10.43 -15.21 -4.71
CA HIS A 305 -10.57 -16.40 -5.57
C HIS A 305 -11.92 -16.41 -6.30
N ALA A 306 -12.96 -15.77 -5.74
CA ALA A 306 -14.23 -15.52 -6.41
C ALA A 306 -14.16 -14.62 -7.67
N LEU A 307 -13.07 -13.91 -7.95
CA LEU A 307 -12.78 -13.15 -9.17
C LEU A 307 -11.91 -13.96 -10.14
N GLU A 308 -11.02 -14.80 -9.61
CA GLU A 308 -10.20 -15.76 -10.37
C GLU A 308 -11.08 -16.87 -10.96
N ASP A 309 -11.94 -17.51 -10.14
CA ASP A 309 -12.99 -18.47 -10.53
C ASP A 309 -13.92 -17.94 -11.63
N ARG A 310 -14.08 -16.60 -11.73
CA ARG A 310 -14.89 -15.92 -12.76
C ARG A 310 -14.11 -15.49 -14.00
N GLY A 311 -12.80 -15.71 -14.04
CA GLY A 311 -11.92 -15.25 -15.12
C GLY A 311 -11.92 -13.72 -15.24
N GLN A 312 -11.87 -12.99 -14.12
CA GLN A 312 -11.87 -11.52 -14.08
C GLN A 312 -10.59 -10.92 -13.46
N ALA A 313 -9.73 -11.75 -12.85
CA ALA A 313 -8.37 -11.38 -12.49
C ALA A 313 -7.47 -11.46 -13.75
N HIS A 314 -7.26 -10.33 -14.41
CA HIS A 314 -6.48 -10.25 -15.67
C HIS A 314 -5.24 -9.35 -15.57
N HIS A 315 -5.06 -8.63 -14.48
CA HIS A 315 -4.00 -7.65 -14.29
C HIS A 315 -3.79 -7.39 -12.80
N LEU A 316 -2.55 -7.47 -12.33
CA LEU A 316 -2.12 -6.90 -11.04
C LEU A 316 -2.14 -5.37 -11.14
N GLY A 317 -2.58 -4.70 -10.08
CA GLY A 317 -2.60 -3.23 -9.99
C GLY A 317 -3.99 -2.59 -10.03
N ASP A 318 -4.03 -1.34 -9.55
CA ASP A 318 -5.24 -0.51 -9.50
C ASP A 318 -5.93 -0.31 -10.85
N GLY A 319 -7.27 -0.31 -10.81
CA GLY A 319 -8.10 -0.11 -11.99
C GLY A 319 -9.21 0.92 -11.80
N ARG A 320 -9.96 1.18 -12.88
CA ARG A 320 -11.03 2.19 -12.88
C ARG A 320 -12.27 1.68 -12.13
N GLY A 321 -12.31 1.93 -10.82
CA GLY A 321 -13.44 1.60 -9.94
C GLY A 321 -13.18 0.41 -9.00
N HIS A 322 -11.96 -0.13 -9.00
CA HIS A 322 -11.50 -1.15 -8.08
C HIS A 322 -10.03 -0.94 -7.73
N THR A 323 -9.68 -1.22 -6.48
CA THR A 323 -8.28 -1.41 -6.04
C THR A 323 -8.16 -2.85 -5.60
N ASP A 324 -7.14 -3.58 -6.08
CA ASP A 324 -6.74 -4.83 -5.42
C ASP A 324 -6.13 -4.48 -4.05
N GLY A 325 -5.36 -3.40 -4.00
CA GLY A 325 -4.64 -2.87 -2.83
C GLY A 325 -3.13 -3.04 -2.96
N SER A 326 -2.66 -3.62 -4.07
CA SER A 326 -1.25 -3.60 -4.45
C SER A 326 -0.89 -2.14 -4.76
N ARG A 327 0.13 -1.60 -4.08
CA ARG A 327 0.47 -0.17 -4.22
C ARG A 327 1.33 0.09 -5.46
N ILE A 328 0.92 -0.42 -6.62
CA ILE A 328 1.64 -0.31 -7.89
C ILE A 328 1.27 1.02 -8.56
N ALA A 329 1.57 2.12 -7.87
CA ALA A 329 1.40 3.47 -8.38
C ALA A 329 2.62 3.86 -9.23
N PRO A 330 2.45 4.33 -10.48
CA PRO A 330 3.56 4.50 -11.42
C PRO A 330 4.60 5.52 -10.93
N ALA A 331 5.86 5.27 -11.29
CA ALA A 331 7.01 6.08 -10.94
C ALA A 331 6.80 7.58 -11.24
N LEU A 332 7.21 8.44 -10.31
CA LEU A 332 7.15 9.88 -10.50
C LEU A 332 8.23 10.35 -11.48
N LYS A 333 7.86 11.23 -12.41
CA LYS A 333 8.78 11.69 -13.45
C LYS A 333 9.62 12.86 -12.94
N ALA A 334 10.93 12.75 -13.10
CA ALA A 334 11.89 13.83 -12.88
C ALA A 334 11.60 15.03 -13.78
N ASN A 335 12.16 16.19 -13.43
CA ASN A 335 12.12 17.35 -14.31
C ASN A 335 12.87 17.03 -15.62
N ALA A 336 12.30 17.37 -16.77
CA ALA A 336 12.84 16.98 -18.08
C ALA A 336 14.26 17.50 -18.42
N LYS A 337 14.84 18.36 -17.56
CA LYS A 337 16.22 18.85 -17.60
C LYS A 337 16.72 19.11 -16.18
N ARG A 338 18.01 18.90 -15.96
CA ARG A 338 18.76 19.33 -14.77
C ARG A 338 18.49 20.83 -14.47
N PRO A 339 18.25 21.23 -13.21
CA PRO A 339 17.90 22.61 -12.89
C PRO A 339 19.10 23.56 -13.11
N THR A 340 18.82 24.72 -13.70
CA THR A 340 19.84 25.72 -14.08
C THR A 340 19.59 27.07 -13.40
N GLY A 341 20.64 27.89 -13.31
CA GLY A 341 20.63 29.17 -12.62
C GLY A 341 21.25 29.09 -11.23
N ARG A 342 20.79 29.95 -10.31
CA ARG A 342 21.28 30.01 -8.93
C ARG A 342 20.40 29.12 -8.04
N ALA A 343 20.99 28.08 -7.47
CA ALA A 343 20.37 27.28 -6.42
C ALA A 343 19.89 28.17 -5.26
N SER A 344 18.70 27.88 -4.75
CA SER A 344 18.04 28.67 -3.71
C SER A 344 17.06 27.81 -2.91
N VAL A 345 17.08 28.01 -1.59
CA VAL A 345 16.10 27.47 -0.65
C VAL A 345 15.38 28.69 -0.07
N PRO A 346 14.16 29.02 -0.52
CA PRO A 346 13.40 30.14 0.05
C PRO A 346 13.18 29.89 1.56
N ALA A 347 13.33 30.94 2.38
CA ALA A 347 13.25 30.79 3.83
C ALA A 347 11.86 30.31 4.28
N ASP A 348 10.84 30.84 3.61
CA ASP A 348 9.40 30.55 3.72
C ASP A 348 8.95 29.28 2.99
N ALA A 349 9.81 28.65 2.17
CA ALA A 349 9.46 27.40 1.51
C ALA A 349 9.14 26.31 2.56
N PRO A 350 8.03 25.58 2.43
CA PRO A 350 7.78 24.42 3.28
C PRO A 350 8.82 23.33 2.94
N LYS A 351 9.20 22.55 3.95
CA LYS A 351 10.25 21.53 3.89
C LYS A 351 9.74 20.23 4.54
N PRO A 352 10.36 19.07 4.27
CA PRO A 352 10.12 17.84 5.02
C PRO A 352 10.59 17.95 6.49
N ASP A 353 10.23 16.95 7.28
CA ASP A 353 10.71 16.74 8.66
C ASP A 353 10.97 15.24 8.84
N LEU A 354 12.19 14.80 8.50
CA LEU A 354 12.59 13.40 8.50
C LEU A 354 12.86 12.93 9.92
N ARG A 355 12.27 11.80 10.27
CA ARG A 355 12.36 11.22 11.61
C ARG A 355 12.63 9.73 11.46
N SER A 356 13.65 9.24 12.16
CA SER A 356 13.88 7.82 12.25
C SER A 356 12.90 7.17 13.22
N LEU A 357 12.52 5.92 12.95
CA LEU A 357 11.82 5.05 13.90
C LEU A 357 12.84 4.12 14.58
N PRO A 358 12.60 3.66 15.82
CA PRO A 358 13.41 2.60 16.42
C PRO A 358 13.32 1.33 15.56
N ALA A 359 14.41 0.56 15.48
CA ALA A 359 14.44 -0.68 14.72
C ALA A 359 13.48 -1.76 15.26
N TRP A 360 13.08 -2.71 14.42
CA TRP A 360 12.32 -3.92 14.77
C TRP A 360 12.72 -5.06 13.84
N ASP A 361 12.04 -6.20 13.89
CA ASP A 361 12.34 -7.42 13.14
C ASP A 361 13.78 -7.92 13.43
N ILE A 362 14.23 -7.74 14.67
CA ILE A 362 15.64 -7.91 15.03
C ILE A 362 15.95 -9.37 15.28
N ALA A 363 16.75 -9.94 14.38
CA ALA A 363 17.19 -11.33 14.41
C ALA A 363 18.71 -11.44 14.30
N ILE A 364 19.23 -12.62 14.60
CA ILE A 364 20.61 -13.00 14.24
C ILE A 364 20.53 -13.96 13.06
N THR A 365 21.39 -13.73 12.07
CA THR A 365 21.57 -14.59 10.89
C THR A 365 23.04 -14.98 10.76
N ASP A 366 23.31 -16.03 9.99
CA ASP A 366 24.64 -16.47 9.56
C ASP A 366 25.13 -15.75 8.28
N GLY A 367 24.37 -14.75 7.82
CA GLY A 367 24.58 -13.98 6.59
C GLY A 367 23.70 -14.47 5.44
N GLU A 368 23.41 -13.58 4.48
CA GLU A 368 22.81 -13.96 3.19
C GLU A 368 23.90 -14.09 2.09
N ASP A 369 23.53 -14.51 0.87
CA ASP A 369 24.46 -14.75 -0.25
C ASP A 369 25.32 -13.52 -0.62
N GLY A 370 26.52 -13.44 -0.03
CA GLY A 370 27.47 -12.35 -0.20
C GLY A 370 28.11 -11.84 1.10
N ASP A 371 27.57 -12.22 2.27
CA ASP A 371 28.23 -11.98 3.56
C ASP A 371 29.41 -12.96 3.77
N ALA A 372 30.23 -12.71 4.78
CA ALA A 372 31.39 -13.56 5.06
C ALA A 372 30.97 -14.85 5.80
N PRO A 373 31.20 -16.05 5.24
CA PRO A 373 30.67 -17.29 5.82
C PRO A 373 31.30 -17.61 7.18
N GLY A 374 30.48 -18.09 8.11
CA GLY A 374 30.91 -18.40 9.49
C GLY A 374 31.02 -17.18 10.40
N LYS A 375 30.28 -16.11 10.09
CA LYS A 375 30.08 -14.91 10.92
C LYS A 375 28.64 -14.85 11.44
N ASP A 376 28.45 -14.17 12.56
CA ASP A 376 27.13 -13.86 13.11
C ASP A 376 26.76 -12.40 12.81
N TYR A 377 25.59 -12.20 12.20
CA TYR A 377 25.10 -10.89 11.79
C TYR A 377 23.84 -10.51 12.55
N LEU A 378 23.75 -9.25 13.00
CA LEU A 378 22.54 -8.67 13.59
C LEU A 378 21.76 -7.93 12.50
N ALA A 379 20.68 -8.55 12.03
CA ALA A 379 19.76 -8.01 11.04
C ALA A 379 18.55 -7.33 11.72
N PHE A 380 17.95 -6.36 11.03
CA PHE A 380 16.87 -5.52 11.57
C PHE A 380 16.12 -4.79 10.45
N SER A 381 14.86 -4.41 10.69
CA SER A 381 14.14 -3.39 9.94
C SER A 381 14.45 -1.98 10.48
N ALA A 382 14.67 -1.02 9.59
CA ALA A 382 14.84 0.39 9.90
C ALA A 382 13.93 1.27 9.03
N ASN A 383 13.50 2.43 9.54
CA ASN A 383 12.63 3.34 8.80
C ASN A 383 12.98 4.82 9.05
N VAL A 384 12.81 5.63 8.00
CA VAL A 384 12.78 7.09 8.05
C VAL A 384 11.45 7.57 7.46
N TRP A 385 10.75 8.46 8.17
CA TRP A 385 9.45 9.00 7.74
C TRP A 385 9.38 10.51 7.75
N ASN A 386 8.55 11.07 6.86
CA ASN A 386 8.40 12.51 6.68
C ASN A 386 7.16 13.04 7.43
N ALA A 387 7.38 13.74 8.54
CA ALA A 387 6.31 14.36 9.31
C ALA A 387 5.75 15.67 8.70
N GLY A 388 6.28 16.09 7.54
CA GLY A 388 5.82 17.25 6.78
C GLY A 388 6.38 18.59 7.26
N PRO A 389 5.79 19.73 6.87
CA PRO A 389 4.51 19.89 6.15
C PRO A 389 4.59 19.78 4.62
N ALA A 390 5.74 19.44 4.03
CA ALA A 390 5.90 19.19 2.58
C ALA A 390 6.58 17.85 2.28
N PRO A 391 6.33 17.25 1.10
CA PRO A 391 7.06 16.06 0.65
C PRO A 391 8.56 16.36 0.50
N LEU A 392 9.40 15.35 0.69
CA LEU A 392 10.76 15.37 0.18
C LEU A 392 10.70 14.99 -1.31
N VAL A 393 11.28 15.81 -2.19
CA VAL A 393 11.37 15.54 -3.63
C VAL A 393 12.81 15.72 -4.08
N VAL A 394 13.41 14.68 -4.66
CA VAL A 394 14.78 14.68 -5.19
C VAL A 394 14.79 14.17 -6.62
N ASP A 395 15.46 14.87 -7.54
CA ASP A 395 15.79 14.31 -8.86
C ASP A 395 17.29 13.98 -8.93
N GLY A 396 17.62 12.82 -9.49
CA GLY A 396 18.95 12.52 -10.03
C GLY A 396 19.04 12.89 -11.51
N PHE A 397 20.22 13.34 -11.94
CA PHE A 397 20.57 13.47 -13.36
C PHE A 397 21.93 12.83 -13.66
N ARG A 398 21.93 11.71 -14.41
CA ARG A 398 23.15 11.02 -14.85
C ARG A 398 23.83 11.85 -15.95
N SER A 399 25.15 11.99 -15.85
CA SER A 399 25.95 12.55 -16.95
C SER A 399 26.42 11.43 -17.88
N PRO A 400 26.65 11.68 -19.19
CA PRO A 400 27.16 10.65 -20.11
C PRO A 400 28.47 10.04 -19.59
N GLY A 401 28.52 8.70 -19.51
CA GLY A 401 29.69 7.97 -19.02
C GLY A 401 30.00 8.20 -17.53
N LYS A 402 28.98 8.43 -16.68
CA LYS A 402 29.11 8.49 -15.23
C LYS A 402 28.21 7.47 -14.54
N ASP A 403 28.79 6.73 -13.60
CA ASP A 403 28.09 5.70 -12.84
C ASP A 403 27.07 6.33 -11.90
N LEU A 404 27.43 7.44 -11.26
CA LEU A 404 26.57 8.25 -10.38
C LEU A 404 25.71 9.27 -11.13
N MET A 405 24.55 9.60 -10.55
CA MET A 405 23.79 10.81 -10.85
C MET A 405 24.15 11.96 -9.91
N ASP A 406 24.09 13.20 -10.37
CA ASP A 406 24.06 14.38 -9.47
C ASP A 406 22.62 14.59 -8.98
N ALA A 407 22.42 14.70 -7.66
CA ALA A 407 21.09 14.78 -7.04
C ALA A 407 20.72 16.19 -6.55
N TYR A 408 19.46 16.57 -6.74
CA TYR A 408 18.91 17.91 -6.43
C TYR A 408 17.58 17.80 -5.67
N GLN A 409 17.50 18.41 -4.49
CA GLN A 409 16.25 18.56 -3.74
C GLN A 409 15.47 19.77 -4.26
N TYR A 410 14.15 19.64 -4.38
CA TYR A 410 13.25 20.70 -4.84
C TYR A 410 12.29 21.18 -3.75
N PHE A 411 11.85 22.44 -3.89
CA PHE A 411 10.89 23.06 -2.98
C PHE A 411 9.71 23.64 -3.76
N TYR A 412 8.50 23.41 -3.24
CA TYR A 412 7.24 23.76 -3.88
C TYR A 412 6.39 24.65 -2.96
N ASP A 413 5.58 25.53 -3.54
CA ASP A 413 4.56 26.28 -2.80
C ASP A 413 3.29 25.44 -2.56
N ALA A 414 2.32 25.99 -1.82
CA ALA A 414 1.05 25.34 -1.52
C ALA A 414 0.14 25.09 -2.74
N ASN A 415 0.52 25.58 -3.94
CA ASN A 415 -0.16 25.33 -5.21
C ASN A 415 0.56 24.28 -6.06
N GLY A 416 1.63 23.65 -5.55
CA GLY A 416 2.46 22.70 -6.29
C GLY A 416 3.42 23.36 -7.29
N LYS A 417 3.62 24.69 -7.24
CA LYS A 417 4.59 25.39 -8.09
C LYS A 417 5.98 25.29 -7.49
N GLN A 418 6.97 24.86 -8.27
CA GLN A 418 8.38 24.88 -7.85
C GLN A 418 8.85 26.32 -7.58
N ILE A 419 9.40 26.57 -6.39
CA ILE A 419 9.89 27.87 -5.92
C ILE A 419 11.39 27.90 -5.59
N GLY A 420 12.04 26.74 -5.51
CA GLY A 420 13.48 26.64 -5.26
C GLY A 420 14.04 25.25 -5.56
N TYR A 421 15.36 25.13 -5.49
CA TYR A 421 16.09 23.86 -5.53
C TYR A 421 17.49 24.01 -4.91
N THR A 422 18.06 22.92 -4.43
CA THR A 422 19.47 22.83 -4.01
C THR A 422 20.11 21.54 -4.53
N PRO A 423 21.39 21.53 -4.94
CA PRO A 423 22.18 20.30 -4.96
C PRO A 423 22.15 19.67 -3.56
N THR A 424 22.03 18.34 -3.49
CA THR A 424 21.83 17.63 -2.23
C THR A 424 22.59 16.31 -2.09
N GLY A 425 23.31 15.84 -3.10
CA GLY A 425 24.07 14.59 -3.01
C GLY A 425 24.29 13.95 -4.38
N THR A 426 24.36 12.63 -4.40
CA THR A 426 24.35 11.82 -5.61
C THR A 426 23.26 10.75 -5.53
N MET A 427 23.01 10.06 -6.64
CA MET A 427 22.41 8.72 -6.60
C MET A 427 23.38 7.72 -7.21
N GLU A 428 23.37 6.50 -6.70
CA GLU A 428 24.15 5.36 -7.20
C GLU A 428 23.22 4.22 -7.63
N TRP A 429 23.71 3.35 -8.52
CA TRP A 429 22.99 2.16 -8.97
C TRP A 429 23.44 0.96 -8.14
N ASP A 430 22.51 0.25 -7.51
CA ASP A 430 22.80 -1.01 -6.81
C ASP A 430 22.54 -2.19 -7.76
N PRO A 431 23.57 -2.98 -8.14
CA PRO A 431 23.43 -4.09 -9.08
C PRO A 431 23.10 -5.43 -8.40
N ARG A 432 22.73 -5.45 -7.11
CA ARG A 432 22.38 -6.67 -6.37
C ARG A 432 20.97 -7.12 -6.72
N GLU A 433 20.78 -8.43 -6.88
CA GLU A 433 19.49 -9.04 -7.24
C GLU A 433 18.37 -8.67 -6.25
N GLY A 434 17.26 -8.12 -6.77
CA GLY A 434 16.16 -7.57 -5.98
C GLY A 434 16.39 -6.15 -5.43
N HIS A 435 17.58 -5.57 -5.62
CA HIS A 435 17.91 -4.17 -5.31
C HIS A 435 18.26 -3.35 -6.55
N GLU A 436 17.96 -3.87 -7.75
CA GLU A 436 18.23 -3.29 -9.07
C GLU A 436 17.42 -2.01 -9.35
N HIS A 437 17.74 -0.96 -8.61
CA HIS A 437 17.18 0.39 -8.74
C HIS A 437 18.21 1.43 -8.25
N TRP A 438 17.89 2.72 -8.42
CA TRP A 438 18.75 3.80 -7.92
C TRP A 438 18.55 4.09 -6.44
N HIS A 439 19.64 4.49 -5.77
CA HIS A 439 19.68 4.86 -4.36
C HIS A 439 20.26 6.27 -4.19
N PHE A 440 19.53 7.17 -3.54
CA PHE A 440 20.04 8.44 -3.04
C PHE A 440 21.05 8.22 -1.91
N THR A 441 22.25 8.81 -2.05
CA THR A 441 23.32 8.74 -1.05
C THR A 441 23.07 9.72 0.10
N ASP A 442 23.44 9.37 1.34
CA ASP A 442 23.20 10.19 2.55
C ASP A 442 21.70 10.36 2.92
N PHE A 443 20.83 9.39 2.58
CA PHE A 443 19.48 9.36 3.16
C PHE A 443 19.48 8.93 4.63
N ALA A 444 20.20 7.86 4.96
CA ALA A 444 20.26 7.30 6.31
C ALA A 444 21.63 6.68 6.60
N SER A 445 21.90 6.40 7.88
CA SER A 445 23.07 5.64 8.35
C SER A 445 22.71 4.90 9.63
N TYR A 446 23.17 3.65 9.77
CA TYR A 446 22.84 2.76 10.88
C TYR A 446 24.08 2.36 11.66
N ARG A 447 23.98 2.37 12.99
CA ARG A 447 25.10 2.08 13.90
C ARG A 447 24.67 1.19 15.07
N LEU A 448 25.49 0.21 15.44
CA LEU A 448 25.33 -0.55 16.67
C LEU A 448 26.26 0.06 17.74
N LEU A 449 25.66 0.76 18.69
CA LEU A 449 26.37 1.46 19.77
C LEU A 449 26.49 0.58 21.02
N SER A 450 27.58 0.74 21.77
CA SER A 450 27.70 0.17 23.13
C SER A 450 26.68 0.76 24.12
N GLU A 451 26.52 0.16 25.31
CA GLU A 451 25.58 0.65 26.35
C GLU A 451 25.84 2.11 26.75
N ASP A 452 27.11 2.49 26.84
CA ASP A 452 27.60 3.85 27.12
C ASP A 452 27.71 4.75 25.86
N GLN A 453 27.42 4.20 24.68
CA GLN A 453 27.50 4.86 23.37
C GLN A 453 28.90 5.41 23.00
N THR A 454 29.98 4.90 23.61
CA THR A 454 31.37 5.32 23.30
C THR A 454 32.00 4.56 22.14
N LYS A 455 31.42 3.44 21.71
CA LYS A 455 31.88 2.60 20.59
C LYS A 455 30.75 2.38 19.59
N GLU A 456 31.07 2.41 18.30
CA GLU A 456 30.14 2.12 17.21
C GLU A 456 30.68 1.02 16.27
N VAL A 457 29.82 0.10 15.86
CA VAL A 457 29.95 -0.65 14.59
C VAL A 457 28.98 -0.01 13.59
N ARG A 458 29.36 0.11 12.32
CA ARG A 458 28.48 0.65 11.27
C ARG A 458 27.94 -0.47 10.37
N SER A 459 26.73 -0.27 9.85
CA SER A 459 26.26 -0.95 8.64
C SER A 459 27.00 -0.39 7.42
N GLY A 460 27.13 -1.17 6.35
CA GLY A 460 27.63 -0.71 5.06
C GLY A 460 26.58 0.01 4.19
N LYS A 461 25.32 0.08 4.64
CA LYS A 461 24.22 0.69 3.88
C LYS A 461 24.06 2.19 4.22
N GLU A 462 24.55 3.06 3.33
CA GLU A 462 24.46 4.53 3.44
C GLU A 462 23.73 5.21 2.25
N ALA A 463 23.10 4.42 1.35
CA ALA A 463 22.32 4.88 0.20
C ALA A 463 21.01 4.07 0.01
N PHE A 464 19.90 4.74 -0.32
CA PHE A 464 18.52 4.20 -0.28
C PHE A 464 17.60 4.82 -1.34
N CYS A 465 16.58 4.11 -1.82
CA CYS A 465 15.55 4.60 -2.76
C CYS A 465 14.38 5.22 -1.98
N LEU A 466 14.06 6.50 -2.19
CA LEU A 466 12.97 7.15 -1.44
C LEU A 466 11.58 6.73 -1.95
N ALA A 467 11.02 5.67 -1.36
CA ALA A 467 9.69 5.15 -1.66
C ALA A 467 8.69 5.32 -0.49
N ASN A 468 7.40 5.26 -0.80
CA ASN A 468 6.32 5.38 0.18
C ASN A 468 5.88 3.99 0.72
N THR A 469 6.82 3.23 1.29
CA THR A 469 6.61 1.85 1.75
C THR A 469 5.61 1.74 2.91
N ASP A 470 5.54 2.76 3.77
CA ASP A 470 4.80 2.73 5.03
C ASP A 470 3.91 3.95 5.27
N ALA A 471 2.80 3.72 5.96
CA ALA A 471 1.89 4.77 6.44
C ALA A 471 2.12 4.99 7.94
N ILE A 472 2.92 6.00 8.29
CA ILE A 472 3.39 6.23 9.66
C ILE A 472 2.50 7.21 10.43
N ASP A 473 2.17 8.38 9.88
CA ASP A 473 1.12 9.23 10.44
C ASP A 473 0.33 9.95 9.35
N TYR A 474 -0.65 9.26 8.79
CA TYR A 474 -1.61 9.85 7.83
C TYR A 474 -2.59 10.82 8.49
N THR A 475 -2.33 11.26 9.72
CA THR A 475 -3.19 12.18 10.46
C THR A 475 -2.51 13.52 10.81
N VAL A 476 -1.25 13.71 10.39
CA VAL A 476 -0.58 15.03 10.35
C VAL A 476 -1.20 15.94 9.30
N LYS A 477 -0.84 17.23 9.35
CA LYS A 477 -1.29 18.21 8.36
C LYS A 477 -0.60 17.95 7.01
N ASN A 478 -1.37 18.06 5.92
CA ASN A 478 -0.93 17.83 4.54
C ASN A 478 -0.55 16.37 4.20
N ALA A 479 -0.86 15.39 5.06
CA ALA A 479 -0.55 13.99 4.78
C ALA A 479 -1.24 13.50 3.48
N ASN A 480 -0.50 12.78 2.64
CA ASN A 480 -1.08 12.14 1.46
C ASN A 480 -1.59 10.74 1.84
N TRP A 481 -2.87 10.47 1.56
CA TRP A 481 -3.52 9.18 1.86
C TRP A 481 -3.41 8.19 0.70
N ALA A 482 -3.05 8.67 -0.49
CA ALA A 482 -2.76 7.88 -1.68
C ALA A 482 -1.47 8.43 -2.34
N PRO A 483 -0.29 8.20 -1.71
CA PRO A 483 0.99 8.51 -2.33
C PRO A 483 1.23 7.70 -3.61
N TYR A 484 2.01 8.27 -4.52
CA TYR A 484 2.60 7.56 -5.65
C TYR A 484 3.94 6.92 -5.22
N ASN A 485 4.65 6.26 -6.16
CA ASN A 485 6.00 5.71 -5.93
C ASN A 485 6.11 4.88 -4.63
N THR A 486 5.10 4.05 -4.40
CA THR A 486 4.85 3.22 -3.22
C THR A 486 5.47 1.81 -3.30
N ASP A 487 6.16 1.51 -4.39
CA ASP A 487 6.85 0.25 -4.67
C ASP A 487 8.31 0.55 -5.06
N LEU A 488 9.26 -0.12 -4.40
CA LEU A 488 10.69 0.05 -4.62
C LEU A 488 11.14 -0.39 -6.03
N SER A 489 10.47 -1.38 -6.65
CA SER A 489 10.88 -1.93 -7.94
C SER A 489 10.67 -0.94 -9.10
N THR A 490 9.64 -0.08 -9.02
CA THR A 490 9.34 0.92 -10.04
C THR A 490 9.70 2.36 -9.62
N ALA A 491 9.65 2.70 -8.32
CA ALA A 491 9.82 4.08 -7.86
C ALA A 491 11.12 4.75 -8.31
N CYS A 492 12.25 4.02 -8.22
CA CYS A 492 13.59 4.59 -8.41
C CYS A 492 14.27 4.19 -9.73
N GLY A 493 13.51 3.63 -10.68
CA GLY A 493 13.91 3.47 -12.08
C GLY A 493 15.05 2.47 -12.37
N GLU A 494 15.24 2.22 -13.67
CA GLU A 494 16.10 1.15 -14.20
C GLU A 494 17.57 1.57 -14.41
N GLN A 495 18.45 0.61 -14.69
CA GLN A 495 19.90 0.84 -14.90
C GLN A 495 20.19 1.80 -16.06
N ASN A 496 19.32 1.80 -17.07
CA ASN A 496 19.40 2.66 -18.25
C ASN A 496 19.01 4.14 -17.96
N SER A 497 18.48 4.44 -16.77
CA SER A 497 17.91 5.74 -16.44
C SER A 497 18.95 6.86 -16.52
N ILE A 498 18.61 7.91 -17.25
CA ILE A 498 19.39 9.16 -17.32
C ILE A 498 18.91 10.21 -16.31
N SER A 499 17.73 10.01 -15.72
CA SER A 499 17.16 10.83 -14.65
C SER A 499 16.10 10.05 -13.88
N VAL A 500 16.14 10.11 -12.56
CA VAL A 500 15.17 9.48 -11.63
C VAL A 500 14.57 10.56 -10.73
N ARG A 501 13.34 10.36 -10.24
CA ARG A 501 12.75 11.17 -9.17
C ARG A 501 12.26 10.27 -8.05
N GLU A 502 12.78 10.52 -6.85
CA GLU A 502 12.43 9.80 -5.63
C GLU A 502 11.71 10.76 -4.67
N VAL A 503 10.67 10.29 -3.99
CA VAL A 503 9.76 11.15 -3.22
C VAL A 503 9.25 10.47 -1.95
N LEU A 504 9.57 11.04 -0.80
CA LEU A 504 8.97 10.64 0.48
C LEU A 504 7.86 11.61 0.87
N ASP A 505 6.62 11.16 0.72
CA ASP A 505 5.42 11.98 0.84
C ASP A 505 5.03 12.23 2.33
N VAL A 506 4.18 13.21 2.59
CA VAL A 506 3.87 13.63 3.96
C VAL A 506 3.05 12.56 4.69
N GLY A 507 3.52 12.15 5.87
CA GLY A 507 2.94 11.09 6.69
C GLY A 507 3.40 9.68 6.29
N SER A 508 4.09 9.53 5.16
CA SER A 508 4.69 8.27 4.71
C SER A 508 6.07 8.05 5.32
N GLY A 509 6.44 6.77 5.42
CA GLY A 509 7.77 6.30 5.75
C GLY A 509 8.35 5.40 4.66
N ASP A 510 9.67 5.31 4.68
CA ASP A 510 10.50 4.46 3.85
C ASP A 510 11.23 3.45 4.75
N THR A 511 10.99 2.15 4.55
CA THR A 511 11.48 1.05 5.37
C THR A 511 12.41 0.15 4.58
N TYR A 512 13.51 -0.24 5.22
CA TYR A 512 14.47 -1.21 4.71
C TYR A 512 14.70 -2.33 5.73
N THR A 513 14.56 -3.59 5.28
CA THR A 513 15.03 -4.77 6.02
C THR A 513 16.53 -4.96 5.77
N GLN A 514 17.29 -5.26 6.81
CA GLN A 514 18.75 -5.35 6.80
C GLN A 514 19.23 -6.80 6.96
N TYR A 515 18.54 -7.74 6.32
CA TYR A 515 18.96 -9.15 6.24
C TYR A 515 20.04 -9.39 5.17
N ARG A 516 20.02 -8.57 4.11
CA ARG A 516 20.89 -8.71 2.93
C ARG A 516 22.35 -8.28 3.20
N PRO A 517 23.32 -8.78 2.42
CA PRO A 517 24.74 -8.62 2.74
C PRO A 517 25.25 -7.19 2.84
N GLY A 518 26.08 -6.95 3.84
CA GLY A 518 26.62 -5.64 4.19
C GLY A 518 25.60 -4.62 4.69
N GLN A 519 24.33 -4.99 4.87
CA GLN A 519 23.28 -4.12 5.44
C GLN A 519 23.11 -4.34 6.95
N SER A 520 23.34 -5.56 7.42
CA SER A 520 23.40 -5.98 8.83
C SER A 520 24.64 -5.43 9.57
N PHE A 521 24.77 -5.74 10.87
CA PHE A 521 26.03 -5.54 11.63
C PHE A 521 26.73 -6.89 11.87
N ASP A 522 28.03 -7.01 11.59
CA ASP A 522 28.84 -8.13 12.14
C ASP A 522 28.92 -7.99 13.67
N ILE A 523 28.44 -9.01 14.38
CA ILE A 523 28.42 -9.08 15.84
C ILE A 523 29.24 -10.24 16.42
N THR A 524 29.99 -10.94 15.57
CA THR A 524 30.74 -12.17 15.89
C THR A 524 31.74 -11.92 17.02
N ASP A 525 32.56 -10.89 16.85
CA ASP A 525 33.67 -10.54 17.76
C ASP A 525 33.27 -9.53 18.85
N LEU A 526 31.96 -9.22 18.99
CA LEU A 526 31.47 -8.28 19.99
C LEU A 526 31.24 -8.96 21.35
N PRO A 527 31.64 -8.32 22.48
CA PRO A 527 31.32 -8.82 23.82
C PRO A 527 29.81 -9.03 24.06
N ASN A 528 29.47 -9.91 25.02
CA ASN A 528 28.11 -10.04 25.53
C ASN A 528 27.73 -8.83 26.39
N GLY A 529 26.52 -8.28 26.20
CA GLY A 529 26.07 -7.07 26.90
C GLY A 529 24.92 -6.33 26.22
N THR A 530 24.57 -5.16 26.76
CA THR A 530 23.62 -4.22 26.13
C THR A 530 24.28 -3.49 24.96
N TYR A 531 23.52 -3.34 23.88
CA TYR A 531 23.83 -2.43 22.77
C TYR A 531 22.59 -1.62 22.37
N HIS A 532 22.78 -0.58 21.56
CA HIS A 532 21.70 0.20 20.98
C HIS A 532 21.87 0.28 19.45
N ILE A 533 20.91 -0.24 18.69
CA ILE A 533 20.82 0.08 17.26
C ILE A 533 20.37 1.55 17.16
N GLN A 534 21.18 2.35 16.49
CA GLN A 534 20.92 3.75 16.16
C GLN A 534 20.54 3.86 14.69
N VAL A 535 19.38 4.48 14.45
CA VAL A 535 18.89 4.82 13.11
C VAL A 535 19.01 6.34 12.97
N ILE A 536 19.70 6.82 11.92
CA ILE A 536 19.94 8.24 11.66
C ILE A 536 19.41 8.59 10.26
N ALA A 537 18.58 9.64 10.15
CA ALA A 537 18.15 10.25 8.88
C ALA A 537 19.01 11.48 8.52
N ASN A 538 19.30 11.69 7.23
CA ASN A 538 20.08 12.83 6.70
C ASN A 538 21.39 13.10 7.49
N PRO A 539 22.27 12.10 7.68
CA PRO A 539 23.38 12.20 8.63
C PRO A 539 24.36 13.35 8.35
N GLU A 540 24.76 13.58 7.09
CA GLU A 540 25.62 14.70 6.67
C GLU A 540 24.84 16.01 6.41
N LYS A 541 23.52 16.01 6.68
CA LYS A 541 22.62 17.20 6.66
C LYS A 541 22.54 17.89 5.30
N ARG A 542 22.69 17.12 4.22
CA ARG A 542 22.59 17.61 2.84
C ARG A 542 21.15 17.91 2.44
N LEU A 543 20.19 17.09 2.85
CA LEU A 543 18.77 17.40 2.69
C LEU A 543 18.38 18.58 3.58
N LYS A 544 17.38 19.36 3.15
CA LYS A 544 16.91 20.57 3.84
C LYS A 544 15.51 20.34 4.40
N GLU A 545 15.41 20.53 5.71
CA GLU A 545 14.31 20.09 6.55
C GLU A 545 13.77 21.24 7.42
N THR A 546 12.69 21.00 8.16
CA THR A 546 12.20 21.95 9.19
C THR A 546 12.91 21.80 10.54
N ASN A 547 13.45 20.61 10.83
CA ASN A 547 14.19 20.29 12.05
C ASN A 547 15.34 19.32 11.72
N LEU A 548 16.38 19.28 12.57
CA LEU A 548 17.54 18.39 12.43
C LEU A 548 17.92 17.74 13.78
N LYS A 549 16.97 17.68 14.73
CA LYS A 549 17.18 17.27 16.14
C LYS A 549 16.35 16.03 16.54
N ASN A 550 15.64 15.48 15.57
CA ASN A 550 14.65 14.41 15.66
C ASN A 550 14.93 13.28 14.65
N ASN A 551 16.00 13.43 13.87
CA ASN A 551 16.53 12.49 12.88
C ASN A 551 17.16 11.23 13.49
N VAL A 552 17.09 11.01 14.81
CA VAL A 552 17.79 9.92 15.48
C VAL A 552 16.83 9.12 16.36
N ALA A 553 16.81 7.81 16.16
CA ALA A 553 16.12 6.85 17.02
C ALA A 553 17.11 5.83 17.58
N LEU A 554 16.80 5.29 18.77
CA LEU A 554 17.58 4.24 19.45
C LEU A 554 16.69 3.05 19.80
N ARG A 555 17.20 1.84 19.57
CA ARG A 555 16.57 0.57 19.93
C ARG A 555 17.54 -0.27 20.75
N LYS A 556 17.24 -0.47 22.04
CA LYS A 556 18.04 -1.35 22.91
C LYS A 556 17.92 -2.81 22.48
N VAL A 557 19.06 -3.48 22.38
CA VAL A 557 19.21 -4.93 22.21
C VAL A 557 20.16 -5.45 23.29
N ILE A 558 20.14 -6.76 23.54
CA ILE A 558 21.07 -7.43 24.46
C ILE A 558 21.66 -8.63 23.72
N LEU A 559 22.98 -8.63 23.53
CA LEU A 559 23.71 -9.71 22.86
C LEU A 559 24.23 -10.72 23.89
N GLY A 560 24.16 -12.00 23.54
CA GLY A 560 24.56 -13.16 24.33
C GLY A 560 25.09 -14.30 23.44
N GLY A 561 25.48 -15.40 24.07
CA GLY A 561 26.00 -16.58 23.37
C GLY A 561 27.47 -16.43 22.95
N GLU A 562 27.95 -17.43 22.23
CA GLU A 562 29.35 -17.56 21.76
C GLU A 562 29.41 -17.32 20.24
N PRO A 563 30.58 -17.03 19.64
CA PRO A 563 30.74 -16.93 18.18
C PRO A 563 30.26 -18.20 17.45
N GLY A 564 29.53 -18.03 16.35
CA GLY A 564 28.84 -19.10 15.61
C GLY A 564 27.59 -19.65 16.31
N ALA A 565 27.18 -19.06 17.44
CA ALA A 565 26.02 -19.43 18.24
C ALA A 565 25.46 -18.21 19.00
N ARG A 566 25.44 -17.04 18.37
CA ARG A 566 25.09 -15.78 19.01
C ARG A 566 23.57 -15.68 19.24
N THR A 567 23.17 -14.95 20.27
CA THR A 567 21.77 -14.78 20.66
C THR A 567 21.45 -13.31 20.93
N VAL A 568 20.26 -12.87 20.51
CA VAL A 568 19.75 -11.51 20.79
C VAL A 568 18.50 -11.60 21.66
N LYS A 569 18.38 -10.66 22.61
CA LYS A 569 17.13 -10.38 23.32
C LYS A 569 16.77 -8.92 23.12
N VAL A 570 15.53 -8.68 22.70
CA VAL A 570 15.03 -7.33 22.45
C VAL A 570 13.95 -6.98 23.48
N PRO A 571 14.20 -6.04 24.40
CA PRO A 571 13.14 -5.52 25.28
C PRO A 571 12.04 -4.81 24.48
N PRO A 572 10.79 -4.72 24.97
CA PRO A 572 9.75 -3.89 24.35
C PRO A 572 10.17 -2.40 24.28
N HIS A 573 9.72 -1.69 23.25
CA HIS A 573 9.83 -0.22 23.17
C HIS A 573 8.51 0.41 23.67
N ASP A 574 8.47 0.77 24.95
CA ASP A 574 7.25 1.15 25.66
C ASP A 574 6.15 0.07 25.53
N LEU A 575 5.01 0.34 24.87
CA LEU A 575 3.97 -0.66 24.62
C LEU A 575 4.20 -1.52 23.36
N ILE A 576 5.28 -1.27 22.61
CA ILE A 576 5.57 -1.96 21.35
C ILE A 576 6.43 -3.19 21.62
N ASN A 577 5.81 -4.36 21.57
CA ASN A 577 6.48 -5.66 21.57
C ASN A 577 6.60 -6.21 20.13
N ALA A 578 7.32 -5.49 19.29
CA ALA A 578 7.93 -6.02 18.08
C ALA A 578 9.42 -6.18 18.39
N PRO A 579 9.96 -7.40 18.52
CA PRO A 579 11.41 -7.59 18.67
C PRO A 579 12.12 -6.97 17.46
#